data_AF-A0A3R7C2J7-F1
#
_entry.id   AF-A0A3R7C2J7-F1
#
_cell.length_a   1.000
_cell.length_b   1.000
_cell.length_c   1.000
_cell.angle_alpha   90.00
_cell.angle_beta   90.00
_cell.angle_gamma   90.00
#
_symmetry.space_group_name_H-M   'P 1'
#
loop_
_entity.id
_entity.type
_entity.pdbx_description
1 polymer ?
#
loop_
_entity_poly.entity_id
_entity_poly.type
_entity_poly.pdbx_seq_one_letter_code
_entity_poly.pdbx_strand_id
1 'polypeptide(L)'
;MTEKLKREFIELLERDREFRYTVAGYLGLDEILKKLDRLAEGQTKLWEEVSGLREEQTKLWENQNRLWEEIRELRLEQGKMRRYMVSGFRSLSRALGVTFEDYSASFLEVMLGEMGYSEARVERKYLVYQGEVVELNLFCEEPLVVGEATVNIGSVEEAEREVEKLVSRVRIVEERYGRSPLMTILSVARSTAQASEALRSLTEKHKIKLIMGREIEESLST
;
A
#
# COMPACT_ATOMS: atom_id res chain seq x y z
N MET A 1 34.98 -64.25 -33.25
CA MET A 1 34.36 -63.45 -34.32
C MET A 1 33.03 -62.87 -33.89
N THR A 2 32.16 -63.67 -33.27
CA THR A 2 30.81 -63.29 -32.84
C THR A 2 30.77 -62.15 -31.82
N GLU A 3 31.68 -62.13 -30.83
CA GLU A 3 31.73 -61.05 -29.83
C GLU A 3 32.19 -59.71 -30.41
N LYS A 4 33.11 -59.74 -31.39
CA LYS A 4 33.55 -58.52 -32.07
C LYS A 4 32.41 -57.90 -32.87
N LEU A 5 31.67 -58.73 -33.62
CA LEU A 5 30.53 -58.29 -34.41
C LEU A 5 29.37 -57.78 -33.54
N LYS A 6 29.05 -58.46 -32.44
CA LYS A 6 28.04 -57.97 -31.47
C LYS A 6 28.41 -56.61 -30.90
N ARG A 7 29.69 -56.42 -30.55
CA ARG A 7 30.18 -55.14 -30.04
C ARG A 7 30.05 -54.03 -31.07
N GLU A 8 30.50 -54.28 -32.31
CA GLU A 8 30.36 -53.33 -33.43
C GLU A 8 28.88 -52.99 -33.69
N PHE A 9 27.98 -53.96 -33.57
CA PHE A 9 26.53 -53.75 -33.75
C PHE A 9 25.93 -52.87 -32.64
N ILE A 10 26.31 -53.08 -31.37
CA ILE A 10 25.85 -52.25 -30.25
C ILE A 10 26.40 -50.81 -30.38
N GLU A 11 27.67 -50.67 -30.73
CA GLU A 11 28.28 -49.35 -30.94
C GLU A 11 27.57 -48.56 -32.06
N LEU A 12 27.19 -49.22 -33.15
CA LEU A 12 26.40 -48.60 -34.22
C LEU A 12 24.99 -48.21 -33.72
N LEU A 13 24.31 -49.07 -32.96
CA LEU A 13 23.02 -48.72 -32.38
C LEU A 13 23.11 -47.50 -31.44
N GLU A 14 24.21 -47.33 -30.70
CA GLU A 14 24.39 -46.20 -29.78
C GLU A 14 24.78 -44.89 -30.46
N ARG A 15 25.55 -44.95 -31.55
CA ARG A 15 26.17 -43.75 -32.16
C ARG A 15 25.53 -43.34 -33.48
N ASP A 16 24.98 -44.28 -34.23
CA ASP A 16 24.34 -44.02 -35.52
C ASP A 16 22.82 -44.01 -35.37
N ARG A 17 22.23 -42.82 -35.51
CA ARG A 17 20.79 -42.63 -35.41
C ARG A 17 20.07 -43.32 -36.57
N GLU A 18 20.57 -43.21 -37.79
CA GLU A 18 19.93 -43.77 -38.99
C GLU A 18 19.92 -45.29 -38.95
N PHE A 19 21.05 -45.89 -38.54
CA PHE A 19 21.15 -47.33 -38.32
C PHE A 19 20.18 -47.81 -37.23
N ARG A 20 20.13 -47.12 -36.08
CA ARG A 20 19.21 -47.44 -34.97
C ARG A 20 17.75 -47.40 -35.38
N TYR A 21 17.34 -46.37 -36.12
CA TYR A 21 15.98 -46.23 -36.62
C TYR A 21 15.64 -47.28 -37.69
N THR A 22 16.60 -47.64 -38.55
CA THR A 22 16.45 -48.70 -39.55
C THR A 22 16.23 -50.06 -38.87
N VAL A 23 17.06 -50.41 -37.88
CA VAL A 23 16.90 -51.65 -37.10
C VAL A 23 15.56 -51.66 -36.35
N ALA A 24 15.16 -50.53 -35.74
CA ALA A 24 13.86 -50.41 -35.09
C ALA A 24 12.68 -50.59 -36.05
N GLY A 25 12.81 -50.13 -37.30
CA GLY A 25 11.83 -50.37 -38.37
C GLY A 25 11.65 -51.85 -38.68
N TYR A 26 12.74 -52.61 -38.81
CA TYR A 26 12.68 -54.07 -38.98
C TYR A 26 12.07 -54.81 -37.78
N LEU A 27 12.15 -54.23 -36.59
CA LEU A 27 11.59 -54.79 -35.34
C LEU A 27 10.16 -54.29 -35.03
N GLY A 28 9.58 -53.41 -35.86
CA GLY A 28 8.26 -52.81 -35.62
C GLY A 28 8.21 -51.81 -34.45
N LEU A 29 9.36 -51.24 -34.07
CA LEU A 29 9.52 -50.31 -32.94
C LEU A 29 9.65 -48.84 -33.37
N ASP A 30 9.57 -48.53 -34.66
CA ASP A 30 9.85 -47.20 -35.19
C ASP A 30 8.86 -46.14 -34.68
N GLU A 31 7.57 -46.46 -34.58
CA GLU A 31 6.56 -45.55 -34.03
C GLU A 31 6.81 -45.23 -32.55
N ILE A 32 7.27 -46.23 -31.78
CA ILE A 32 7.56 -46.08 -30.35
C ILE A 32 8.77 -45.15 -30.18
N LEU A 33 9.85 -45.37 -30.95
CA LEU A 33 11.03 -44.49 -30.88
C LEU A 33 10.70 -43.05 -31.28
N LYS A 34 9.92 -42.85 -32.35
CA LYS A 34 9.47 -41.50 -32.76
C LYS A 34 8.63 -40.81 -31.68
N LYS A 35 7.76 -41.55 -30.97
CA LYS A 35 6.99 -41.01 -29.84
C LYS A 35 7.89 -40.66 -28.66
N LEU A 36 8.87 -41.50 -28.35
CA LEU A 36 9.84 -41.26 -27.28
C LEU A 36 10.72 -40.03 -27.57
N ASP A 37 11.21 -39.85 -28.80
CA ASP A 37 11.97 -38.66 -29.20
C ASP A 37 11.12 -37.39 -29.04
N ARG A 38 9.85 -37.41 -29.49
CA ARG A 38 8.94 -36.26 -29.31
C ARG A 38 8.63 -35.96 -27.85
N LEU A 39 8.50 -36.98 -27.01
CA LEU A 39 8.31 -36.81 -25.58
C LEU A 39 9.56 -36.22 -24.91
N ALA A 40 10.75 -36.68 -25.31
CA ALA A 40 12.01 -36.12 -24.82
C ALA A 40 12.16 -34.64 -25.21
N GLU A 41 11.88 -34.29 -26.47
CA GLU A 41 11.86 -32.91 -26.95
C GLU A 41 10.84 -32.04 -26.18
N GLY A 42 9.63 -32.58 -25.96
CA GLY A 42 8.60 -31.90 -25.16
C GLY A 42 9.03 -31.70 -23.71
N GLN A 43 9.70 -32.69 -23.12
CA GLN A 43 10.23 -32.60 -21.76
C GLN A 43 11.35 -31.55 -21.65
N THR A 44 12.24 -31.46 -22.63
CA THR A 44 13.29 -30.42 -22.68
C THR A 44 12.67 -29.02 -22.73
N LYS A 45 11.68 -28.80 -23.59
CA LYS A 45 10.98 -27.51 -23.68
C LYS A 45 10.28 -27.14 -22.37
N LEU A 46 9.61 -28.10 -21.73
CA LEU A 46 8.99 -27.87 -20.42
C LEU A 46 10.04 -27.50 -19.35
N TRP A 47 11.23 -28.12 -19.37
CA TRP A 47 12.31 -27.75 -18.46
C TRP A 47 12.83 -26.34 -18.69
N GLU A 48 12.94 -25.90 -19.94
CA GLU A 48 13.32 -24.54 -20.30
C GLU A 48 12.27 -23.53 -19.82
N GLU A 49 10.98 -23.80 -20.07
CA GLU A 49 9.87 -22.96 -19.59
C GLU A 49 9.83 -22.87 -18.06
N VAL A 50 9.93 -24.02 -17.36
CA VAL A 50 9.96 -24.06 -15.89
C VAL A 50 11.17 -23.30 -15.34
N SER A 51 12.32 -23.38 -16.00
CA SER A 51 13.51 -22.64 -15.59
C SER A 51 13.32 -21.12 -15.77
N GLY A 52 12.76 -20.70 -16.91
CA GLY A 52 12.41 -19.29 -17.15
C GLY A 52 11.41 -18.75 -16.13
N LEU A 53 10.36 -19.52 -15.82
CA LEU A 53 9.38 -19.15 -14.79
C LEU A 53 10.01 -19.02 -13.41
N ARG A 54 10.99 -19.86 -13.06
CA ARG A 54 11.72 -19.75 -11.79
C ARG A 54 12.55 -18.48 -11.73
N GLU A 55 13.22 -18.11 -12.82
CA GLU A 55 13.99 -16.87 -12.88
C GLU A 55 13.10 -15.63 -12.74
N GLU A 56 11.96 -15.60 -13.43
CA GLU A 56 10.96 -14.53 -13.30
C GLU A 56 10.41 -14.45 -11.87
N GLN A 57 10.11 -15.60 -11.27
CA GLN A 57 9.66 -15.67 -9.89
C GLN A 57 10.70 -15.10 -8.93
N THR A 58 11.99 -15.42 -9.08
CA THR A 58 13.07 -14.85 -8.27
C THR A 58 13.11 -13.32 -8.39
N LYS A 59 13.01 -12.78 -9.61
CA LYS A 59 12.97 -11.32 -9.83
C LYS A 59 11.75 -10.67 -9.15
N LEU A 60 10.59 -11.33 -9.17
CA LEU A 60 9.40 -10.85 -8.46
C LEU A 60 9.62 -10.81 -6.94
N TRP A 61 10.26 -11.83 -6.36
CA TRP A 61 10.60 -11.85 -4.93
C TRP A 61 11.56 -10.72 -4.55
N GLU A 62 12.58 -10.45 -5.37
CA GLU A 62 13.53 -9.35 -5.16
C GLU A 62 12.82 -7.99 -5.19
N ASN A 63 11.97 -7.75 -6.18
CA ASN A 63 11.18 -6.52 -6.27
C ASN A 63 10.22 -6.38 -5.09
N GLN A 64 9.58 -7.47 -4.67
CA GLN A 64 8.69 -7.46 -3.50
C GLN A 64 9.46 -7.10 -2.22
N ASN A 65 10.67 -7.64 -2.03
CA ASN A 65 11.51 -7.29 -0.88
C ASN A 65 11.89 -5.81 -0.85
N ARG A 66 12.25 -5.23 -2.00
CA ARG A 66 12.54 -3.79 -2.10
C ARG A 66 11.31 -2.94 -1.75
N LEU A 67 10.13 -3.32 -2.22
CA LEU A 67 8.89 -2.64 -1.83
C LEU A 67 8.63 -2.73 -0.32
N TRP A 68 8.92 -3.86 0.32
CA TRP A 68 8.79 -4.00 1.77
C TRP A 68 9.76 -3.10 2.54
N GLU A 69 10.98 -2.91 2.03
CA GLU A 69 11.97 -1.97 2.60
C GLU A 69 11.47 -0.52 2.50
N GLU A 70 11.04 -0.09 1.31
CA GLU A 70 10.48 1.25 1.10
C GLU A 70 9.25 1.52 1.99
N ILE A 71 8.33 0.54 2.11
CA ILE A 71 7.18 0.63 3.01
C ILE A 71 7.63 0.77 4.48
N ARG A 72 8.69 0.07 4.89
CA ARG A 72 9.22 0.17 6.26
C ARG A 72 9.82 1.55 6.52
N GLU A 73 10.57 2.11 5.59
CA GLU A 73 11.13 3.45 5.69
C GLU A 73 10.04 4.52 5.77
N LEU A 74 9.03 4.44 4.89
CA LEU A 74 7.87 5.34 4.94
C LEU A 74 7.14 5.28 6.28
N ARG A 75 6.96 4.08 6.86
CA ARG A 75 6.36 3.91 8.19
C ARG A 75 7.22 4.54 9.29
N LEU A 76 8.55 4.46 9.19
CA LEU A 76 9.46 5.08 10.15
C LEU A 76 9.43 6.60 10.07
N GLU A 77 9.41 7.17 8.86
CA GLU A 77 9.30 8.61 8.64
C GLU A 77 7.96 9.15 9.13
N GLN A 78 6.85 8.48 8.82
CA GLN A 78 5.53 8.81 9.37
C GLN A 78 5.54 8.77 10.90
N GLY A 79 6.21 7.79 11.51
CA GLY A 79 6.35 7.69 12.97
C GLY A 79 7.19 8.82 13.58
N LYS A 80 8.26 9.26 12.92
CA LYS A 80 9.05 10.43 13.33
C LYS A 80 8.22 11.70 13.23
N MET A 81 7.50 11.88 12.13
CA MET A 81 6.62 13.04 11.91
C MET A 81 5.53 13.12 12.98
N ARG A 82 4.88 11.98 13.29
CA ARG A 82 3.94 11.86 14.42
C ARG A 82 4.55 12.29 15.75
N ARG A 83 5.81 11.92 16.00
CA ARG A 83 6.52 12.26 17.24
C ARG A 83 6.81 13.75 17.34
N TYR A 84 7.27 14.37 16.24
CA TYR A 84 7.45 15.82 16.16
C TYR A 84 6.13 16.57 16.33
N MET A 85 5.05 16.05 15.75
CA MET A 85 3.71 16.58 15.94
C MET A 85 3.31 16.66 17.42
N VAL A 86 3.41 15.54 18.12
CA VAL A 86 2.96 15.46 19.52
C VAL A 86 3.86 16.24 20.48
N SER A 87 5.18 16.25 20.23
CA SER A 87 6.14 16.94 21.11
C SER A 87 6.17 18.46 20.89
N GLY A 88 6.07 18.90 19.63
CA GLY A 88 5.97 20.30 19.25
C GLY A 88 4.70 20.95 19.81
N PHE A 89 3.55 20.30 19.61
CA PHE A 89 2.28 20.75 20.16
C PHE A 89 2.34 20.97 21.68
N ARG A 90 2.77 19.97 22.46
CA ARG A 90 2.79 20.08 23.93
C ARG A 90 3.69 21.20 24.44
N SER A 91 4.81 21.45 23.76
CA SER A 91 5.74 22.50 24.14
C SER A 91 5.17 23.87 23.82
N LEU A 92 4.62 24.04 22.61
CA LEU A 92 4.04 25.30 22.16
C LEU A 92 2.74 25.65 22.90
N SER A 93 1.82 24.71 23.10
CA SER A 93 0.59 24.98 23.86
C SER A 93 0.86 25.44 25.28
N ARG A 94 1.88 24.89 25.96
CA ARG A 94 2.25 25.33 27.32
C ARG A 94 2.91 26.70 27.33
N ALA A 95 3.75 27.00 26.34
CA ALA A 95 4.54 28.23 26.32
C ALA A 95 3.77 29.42 25.72
N LEU A 96 2.90 29.17 24.74
CA LEU A 96 2.30 30.19 23.88
C LEU A 96 0.76 30.14 23.84
N GLY A 97 0.13 29.14 24.47
CA GLY A 97 -1.34 29.04 24.52
C GLY A 97 -2.01 28.67 23.19
N VAL A 98 -1.26 28.14 22.22
CA VAL A 98 -1.79 27.73 20.91
C VAL A 98 -2.69 26.50 21.01
N THR A 99 -3.76 26.47 20.22
CA THR A 99 -4.73 25.37 20.21
C THR A 99 -4.24 24.18 19.38
N PHE A 100 -4.90 23.02 19.51
CA PHE A 100 -4.57 21.83 18.70
C PHE A 100 -4.90 22.03 17.22
N GLU A 101 -5.91 22.85 16.94
CA GLU A 101 -6.30 23.25 15.59
C GLU A 101 -5.19 24.09 14.94
N ASP A 102 -4.67 25.11 15.63
CA ASP A 102 -3.57 25.96 15.12
C ASP A 102 -2.32 25.13 14.77
N TYR A 103 -2.04 24.13 15.61
CA TYR A 103 -0.93 23.22 15.38
C TYR A 103 -1.18 22.29 14.18
N SER A 104 -2.39 21.75 14.07
CA SER A 104 -2.79 20.89 12.95
C SER A 104 -2.78 21.66 11.63
N ALA A 105 -3.18 22.93 11.65
CA ALA A 105 -3.10 23.83 10.50
C ALA A 105 -1.65 24.06 10.06
N SER A 106 -0.77 24.47 10.99
CA SER A 106 0.66 24.70 10.70
C SER A 106 1.33 23.43 10.15
N PHE A 107 1.01 22.26 10.71
CA PHE A 107 1.52 20.99 10.23
C PHE A 107 1.05 20.67 8.80
N LEU A 108 -0.22 20.93 8.52
CA LEU A 108 -0.79 20.71 7.19
C LEU A 108 -0.19 21.67 6.16
N GLU A 109 0.10 22.93 6.52
CA GLU A 109 0.82 23.87 5.65
C GLU A 109 2.21 23.36 5.27
N VAL A 110 2.98 22.83 6.23
CA VAL A 110 4.28 22.21 5.95
C VAL A 110 4.14 21.04 4.98
N MET A 111 3.17 20.15 5.22
CA MET A 111 2.89 19.01 4.34
C MET A 111 2.52 19.46 2.92
N LEU A 112 1.68 20.49 2.79
CA LEU A 112 1.30 21.04 1.49
C LEU A 112 2.49 21.69 0.78
N GLY A 113 3.37 22.37 1.53
CA GLY A 113 4.63 22.89 1.01
C GLY A 113 5.55 21.81 0.44
N GLU A 114 5.72 20.68 1.13
CA GLU A 114 6.47 19.53 0.63
C GLU A 114 5.84 18.90 -0.62
N MET A 115 4.52 19.01 -0.78
CA MET A 115 3.79 18.59 -1.98
C MET A 115 3.87 19.61 -3.14
N GLY A 116 4.58 20.73 -2.98
CA GLY A 116 4.74 21.77 -3.99
C GLY A 116 3.79 22.96 -3.87
N TYR A 117 2.98 23.02 -2.81
CA TYR A 117 2.07 24.13 -2.52
C TYR A 117 2.64 25.04 -1.43
N SER A 118 3.78 25.66 -1.70
CA SER A 118 4.52 26.48 -0.71
C SER A 118 3.77 27.72 -0.21
N GLU A 119 2.74 28.16 -0.92
CA GLU A 119 1.90 29.32 -0.55
C GLU A 119 0.57 28.91 0.10
N ALA A 120 0.31 27.59 0.27
CA ALA A 120 -0.91 27.11 0.89
C ALA A 120 -1.01 27.61 2.34
N ARG A 121 -2.18 28.15 2.66
CA ARG A 121 -2.54 28.56 4.02
C ARG A 121 -3.74 27.77 4.50
N VAL A 122 -3.64 27.26 5.72
CA VAL A 122 -4.71 26.49 6.36
C VAL A 122 -5.30 27.33 7.47
N GLU A 123 -6.58 27.64 7.34
CA GLU A 123 -7.29 28.48 8.28
C GLU A 123 -8.65 27.89 8.62
N ARG A 124 -9.25 28.43 9.69
CA ARG A 124 -10.64 28.12 10.04
C ARG A 124 -11.58 28.88 9.11
N LYS A 125 -12.55 28.19 8.52
CA LYS A 125 -13.54 28.80 7.62
C LYS A 125 -14.96 28.56 8.10
N TYR A 126 -15.80 29.58 7.98
CA TYR A 126 -17.23 29.49 8.23
C TYR A 126 -17.99 29.55 6.91
N LEU A 127 -18.84 28.56 6.66
CA LEU A 127 -19.72 28.51 5.50
C LEU A 127 -21.17 28.58 5.96
N VAL A 128 -22.04 29.23 5.18
CA VAL A 128 -23.49 29.16 5.40
C VAL A 128 -24.06 28.14 4.44
N TYR A 129 -24.69 27.10 4.97
CA TYR A 129 -25.32 26.03 4.21
C TYR A 129 -26.73 25.78 4.75
N GLN A 130 -27.74 25.87 3.88
CA GLN A 130 -29.16 25.70 4.24
C GLN A 130 -29.63 26.57 5.44
N GLY A 131 -29.02 27.74 5.63
CA GLY A 131 -29.34 28.64 6.74
C GLY A 131 -28.59 28.35 8.04
N GLU A 132 -27.77 27.31 8.09
CA GLU A 132 -26.90 26.98 9.22
C GLU A 132 -25.46 27.39 8.97
N VAL A 133 -24.75 27.77 10.04
CA VAL A 133 -23.32 28.07 9.99
C VAL A 133 -22.52 26.79 10.20
N VAL A 134 -21.74 26.41 9.21
CA VAL A 134 -20.85 25.25 9.21
C VAL A 134 -19.42 25.73 9.41
N GLU A 135 -18.81 25.31 10.50
CA GLU A 135 -17.40 25.55 10.78
C GLU A 135 -16.52 24.45 10.17
N LEU A 136 -15.44 24.84 9.51
CA LEU A 136 -14.36 23.98 9.03
C LEU A 136 -13.10 24.33 9.82
N ASN A 137 -12.58 23.41 10.63
CA ASN A 137 -11.40 23.70 11.46
C ASN A 137 -10.14 23.89 10.62
N LEU A 138 -9.96 23.05 9.59
CA LEU A 138 -8.81 23.08 8.69
C LEU A 138 -9.33 23.25 7.27
N PHE A 139 -9.13 24.43 6.69
CA PHE A 139 -9.51 24.70 5.32
C PHE A 139 -8.38 25.40 4.56
N CYS A 140 -8.08 24.89 3.37
CA CYS A 140 -7.26 25.58 2.38
C CYS A 140 -8.08 25.68 1.10
N GLU A 141 -8.18 26.87 0.51
CA GLU A 141 -8.88 27.02 -0.77
C GLU A 141 -8.02 26.47 -1.91
N GLU A 142 -6.72 26.77 -1.88
CA GLU A 142 -5.77 26.48 -2.95
C GLU A 142 -4.46 25.88 -2.41
N PRO A 143 -4.26 24.54 -2.55
CA PRO A 143 -5.20 23.56 -3.11
C PRO A 143 -6.40 23.33 -2.19
N LEU A 144 -7.52 22.86 -2.75
CA LEU A 144 -8.72 22.62 -1.95
C LEU A 144 -8.48 21.50 -0.95
N VAL A 145 -8.46 21.83 0.35
CA VAL A 145 -8.26 20.89 1.44
C VAL A 145 -9.29 21.16 2.52
N VAL A 146 -9.86 20.08 3.06
CA VAL A 146 -10.85 20.13 4.15
C VAL A 146 -10.39 19.19 5.25
N GLY A 147 -10.44 19.64 6.49
CA GLY A 147 -10.15 18.77 7.61
C GLY A 147 -10.75 19.21 8.93
N GLU A 148 -10.74 18.24 9.84
CA GLU A 148 -11.20 18.38 11.21
C GLU A 148 -10.05 18.10 12.17
N ALA A 149 -10.01 18.81 13.30
CA ALA A 149 -9.08 18.49 14.38
C ALA A 149 -9.81 18.28 15.71
N THR A 150 -9.68 17.09 16.27
CA THR A 150 -10.34 16.67 17.51
C THR A 150 -9.30 16.28 18.56
N VAL A 151 -9.47 16.76 19.80
CA VAL A 151 -8.48 16.54 20.87
C VAL A 151 -8.58 15.15 21.50
N ASN A 152 -9.80 14.60 21.63
CA ASN A 152 -10.02 13.34 22.33
C ASN A 152 -11.18 12.56 21.69
N ILE A 153 -10.95 11.27 21.40
CA ILE A 153 -11.97 10.32 20.94
C ILE A 153 -11.88 9.06 21.81
N GLY A 154 -12.84 8.88 22.71
CA GLY A 154 -12.85 7.83 23.72
C GLY A 154 -13.53 6.53 23.27
N SER A 155 -14.46 6.58 22.32
CA SER A 155 -15.26 5.41 21.93
C SER A 155 -15.38 5.25 20.41
N VAL A 156 -15.89 4.08 19.99
CA VAL A 156 -16.19 3.78 18.58
C VAL A 156 -17.28 4.70 18.05
N GLU A 157 -18.32 4.98 18.84
CA GLU A 157 -19.42 5.87 18.44
C GLU A 157 -18.95 7.32 18.29
N GLU A 158 -18.01 7.79 19.12
CA GLU A 158 -17.37 9.10 18.93
C GLU A 158 -16.56 9.15 17.63
N ALA A 159 -15.82 8.07 17.31
CA ALA A 159 -15.08 7.97 16.07
C ALA A 159 -16.00 8.03 14.84
N GLU A 160 -17.12 7.28 14.86
CA GLU A 160 -18.14 7.31 13.81
C GLU A 160 -18.70 8.71 13.59
N ARG A 161 -19.13 9.38 14.68
CA ARG A 161 -19.66 10.74 14.62
C ARG A 161 -18.68 11.72 14.01
N GLU A 162 -17.40 11.65 14.36
CA GLU A 162 -16.40 12.59 13.82
C GLU A 162 -16.07 12.35 12.35
N VAL A 163 -16.04 11.10 11.92
CA VAL A 163 -15.87 10.78 10.50
C VAL A 163 -17.10 11.23 9.71
N GLU A 164 -18.30 10.94 10.18
CA GLU A 164 -19.55 11.35 9.52
C GLU A 164 -19.68 12.87 9.41
N LYS A 165 -19.33 13.60 10.48
CA LYS A 165 -19.28 15.07 10.50
C LYS A 165 -18.36 15.60 9.40
N LEU A 166 -17.15 15.05 9.28
CA LEU A 166 -16.20 15.46 8.25
C LEU A 166 -16.68 15.10 6.84
N VAL A 167 -17.26 13.91 6.64
CA VAL A 167 -17.85 13.52 5.35
C VAL A 167 -18.97 14.47 4.93
N SER A 168 -19.84 14.86 5.86
CA SER A 168 -20.90 15.84 5.61
C SER A 168 -20.32 17.19 5.18
N ARG A 169 -19.30 17.68 5.90
CA ARG A 169 -18.61 18.95 5.59
C ARG A 169 -17.92 18.93 4.23
N VAL A 170 -17.30 17.81 3.86
CA VAL A 170 -16.70 17.65 2.52
C VAL A 170 -17.75 17.82 1.43
N ARG A 171 -18.93 17.21 1.55
CA ARG A 171 -20.01 17.35 0.56
C ARG A 171 -20.43 18.82 0.39
N ILE A 172 -20.58 19.53 1.50
CA ILE A 172 -20.93 20.96 1.49
C ILE A 172 -19.85 21.79 0.77
N VAL A 173 -18.57 21.48 1.00
CA VAL A 173 -17.46 22.12 0.30
C VAL A 173 -17.46 21.77 -1.19
N GLU A 174 -17.68 20.51 -1.56
CA GLU A 174 -17.74 20.09 -2.97
C GLU A 174 -18.84 20.83 -3.73
N GLU A 175 -20.03 20.96 -3.14
CA GLU A 175 -21.14 21.72 -3.71
C GLU A 175 -20.80 23.22 -3.84
N ARG A 176 -20.13 23.79 -2.83
CA ARG A 176 -19.77 25.21 -2.79
C ARG A 176 -18.70 25.60 -3.82
N TYR A 177 -17.68 24.76 -4.02
CA TYR A 177 -16.52 25.07 -4.87
C TYR A 177 -16.55 24.34 -6.22
N GLY A 178 -17.50 23.44 -6.45
CA GLY A 178 -17.68 22.73 -7.71
C GLY A 178 -16.56 21.73 -8.05
N ARG A 179 -15.77 21.31 -7.06
CA ARG A 179 -14.68 20.33 -7.22
C ARG A 179 -14.41 19.58 -5.92
N SER A 180 -13.88 18.37 -6.04
CA SER A 180 -13.45 17.56 -4.90
C SER A 180 -12.18 18.12 -4.25
N PRO A 181 -12.04 18.03 -2.91
CA PRO A 181 -10.79 18.36 -2.25
C PRO A 181 -9.64 17.50 -2.77
N LEU A 182 -8.46 18.10 -2.92
CA LEU A 182 -7.21 17.38 -3.13
C LEU A 182 -6.97 16.41 -1.97
N MET A 183 -7.29 16.83 -0.74
CA MET A 183 -7.07 16.06 0.46
C MET A 183 -8.17 16.33 1.49
N THR A 184 -8.60 15.27 2.16
CA THR A 184 -9.45 15.33 3.34
C THR A 184 -8.69 14.80 4.54
N ILE A 185 -8.63 15.54 5.65
CA ILE A 185 -7.84 15.18 6.84
C ILE A 185 -8.69 15.11 8.10
N LEU A 186 -8.41 14.11 8.94
CA LEU A 186 -8.87 14.05 10.32
C LEU A 186 -7.65 14.01 11.25
N SER A 187 -7.44 15.06 12.04
CA SER A 187 -6.37 15.16 13.03
C SER A 187 -6.93 14.81 14.41
N VAL A 188 -6.43 13.77 15.06
CA VAL A 188 -6.92 13.31 16.38
C VAL A 188 -5.77 13.30 17.38
N ALA A 189 -5.81 14.17 18.40
CA ALA A 189 -4.68 14.27 19.33
C ALA A 189 -4.56 13.03 20.23
N ARG A 190 -5.69 12.49 20.70
CA ARG A 190 -5.75 11.35 21.61
C ARG A 190 -6.95 10.45 21.32
N SER A 191 -6.73 9.15 21.42
CA SER A 191 -7.78 8.15 21.28
C SER A 191 -7.50 6.90 22.10
N THR A 192 -8.54 6.17 22.48
CA THR A 192 -8.41 4.80 23.03
C THR A 192 -8.00 3.82 21.93
N ALA A 193 -7.55 2.62 22.29
CA ALA A 193 -7.19 1.59 21.30
C ALA A 193 -8.37 1.22 20.38
N GLN A 194 -9.55 1.00 20.97
CA GLN A 194 -10.77 0.65 20.22
C GLN A 194 -11.20 1.78 19.28
N ALA A 195 -11.21 3.04 19.76
CA ALA A 195 -11.52 4.19 18.91
C ALA A 195 -10.50 4.36 17.79
N SER A 196 -9.22 4.10 18.05
CA SER A 196 -8.15 4.21 17.06
C SER A 196 -8.31 3.18 15.93
N GLU A 197 -8.68 1.95 16.27
CA GLU A 197 -8.98 0.90 15.28
C GLU A 197 -10.19 1.27 14.42
N ALA A 198 -11.27 1.74 15.06
CA ALA A 198 -12.45 2.24 14.37
C ALA A 198 -12.14 3.40 13.43
N LEU A 199 -11.40 4.41 13.90
CA LEU A 199 -10.97 5.57 13.09
C LEU A 199 -10.18 5.12 11.86
N ARG A 200 -9.24 4.18 12.00
CA ARG A 200 -8.45 3.66 10.86
C ARG A 200 -9.36 3.04 9.80
N SER A 201 -10.26 2.15 10.21
CA SER A 201 -11.22 1.49 9.30
C SER A 201 -12.14 2.49 8.60
N LEU A 202 -12.75 3.40 9.36
CA LEU A 202 -13.69 4.39 8.85
C LEU A 202 -13.03 5.40 7.92
N THR A 203 -11.86 5.91 8.29
CA THR A 203 -11.14 6.91 7.47
C THR A 203 -10.62 6.29 6.17
N GLU A 204 -10.15 5.04 6.19
CA GLU A 204 -9.76 4.31 4.98
C GLU A 204 -10.95 4.15 4.01
N LYS A 205 -12.11 3.72 4.53
CA LYS A 205 -13.34 3.59 3.74
C LYS A 205 -13.74 4.90 3.04
N HIS A 206 -13.54 6.04 3.70
CA HIS A 206 -13.92 7.36 3.20
C HIS A 206 -12.77 8.13 2.52
N LYS A 207 -11.60 7.50 2.32
CA LYS A 207 -10.39 8.14 1.75
C LYS A 207 -9.95 9.41 2.52
N ILE A 208 -10.13 9.39 3.83
CA ILE A 208 -9.72 10.46 4.74
C ILE A 208 -8.32 10.12 5.26
N LYS A 209 -7.41 11.08 5.19
CA LYS A 209 -6.07 10.95 5.77
C LYS A 209 -6.15 11.19 7.28
N LEU A 210 -5.96 10.12 8.05
CA LEU A 210 -5.96 10.16 9.50
C LEU A 210 -4.57 10.51 10.04
N ILE A 211 -4.49 11.57 10.83
CA ILE A 211 -3.29 11.95 11.58
C ILE A 211 -3.60 11.75 13.06
N MET A 212 -2.99 10.76 13.69
CA MET A 212 -3.21 10.48 15.11
C MET A 212 -2.04 10.93 15.96
N GLY A 213 -2.31 11.48 17.14
CA GLY A 213 -1.33 11.90 18.14
C GLY A 213 -0.86 10.76 19.04
N ARG A 214 -1.50 10.53 20.19
CA ARG A 214 -1.16 9.43 21.12
C ARG A 214 -2.35 8.49 21.29
N GLU A 215 -2.09 7.19 21.19
CA GLU A 215 -3.04 6.19 21.69
C GLU A 215 -2.87 6.15 23.21
N ILE A 216 -3.95 6.46 23.94
CA ILE A 216 -3.99 6.33 25.39
C ILE A 216 -4.29 4.86 25.66
N GLU A 217 -3.36 4.13 26.29
CA GLU A 217 -3.73 2.90 26.99
C GLU A 217 -4.76 3.30 28.03
N GLU A 218 -5.92 2.63 28.04
CA GLU A 218 -6.89 2.77 29.13
C GLU A 218 -6.12 2.64 30.44
N SER A 219 -5.89 3.77 31.12
CA SER A 219 -5.43 3.73 32.48
C SER A 219 -6.55 3.02 33.21
N LEU A 220 -6.31 1.76 33.60
CA LEU A 220 -7.12 1.03 34.55
C LEU A 220 -7.49 2.02 35.64
N SER A 221 -8.74 2.48 35.59
CA SER A 221 -9.35 3.27 36.64
C SER A 221 -9.22 2.43 37.90
N THR A 222 -8.29 2.84 38.76
CA THR A 222 -8.17 2.38 40.14
C THR A 222 -8.27 3.61 41.02
#